data_AF-A0A1V5ANB5-F1
#
_entry.id   AF-A0A1V5ANB5-F1
#
_cell.length_a   1.000
_cell.length_b   1.000
_cell.length_c   1.000
_cell.angle_alpha   90.00
_cell.angle_beta   90.00
_cell.angle_gamma   90.00
#
_symmetry.space_group_name_H-M   'P 1'
#
loop_
_entity.id
_entity.type
_entity.pdbx_description
1 polymer ?
#
loop_
_entity_poly.entity_id
_entity_poly.type
_entity_poly.pdbx_seq_one_letter_code
_entity_poly.pdbx_strand_id
1 'polypeptide(L)'
;MIRQQLDDAGFEISMRSVDSKTLDNLVGEWKFDLALSGHGGLGGDPNILNKVILGQGFNSARYDADTRLSEVLNDQNAEMDPDKRRDLVFLAQQIYASDVPALSIYYTNTYWASNQKVDFYFTHGGVGSGVPIALNKMALV
;
A
#
# COMPACT_ATOMS: atom_id res chain seq x y z
N MET A 1 -12.54 -16.31 7.32
CA MET A 1 -13.32 -15.16 7.81
C MET A 1 -13.87 -14.33 6.65
N ILE A 2 -13.04 -13.69 5.82
CA ILE A 2 -13.51 -12.83 4.71
C ILE A 2 -14.47 -13.56 3.76
N ARG A 3 -14.12 -14.78 3.30
CA ARG A 3 -15.02 -15.59 2.48
C ARG A 3 -16.40 -15.77 3.13
N GLN A 4 -16.44 -16.16 4.41
CA GLN A 4 -17.70 -16.36 5.12
C GLN A 4 -18.52 -15.06 5.19
N GLN A 5 -17.87 -13.92 5.45
CA GLN A 5 -18.55 -12.63 5.50
C GLN A 5 -19.15 -12.23 4.15
N LEU A 6 -18.47 -12.54 3.04
CA LEU A 6 -18.99 -12.33 1.69
C LEU A 6 -20.13 -13.30 1.36
N ASP A 7 -19.98 -14.58 1.70
CA ASP A 7 -21.04 -15.58 1.54
C ASP A 7 -22.31 -15.18 2.33
N ASP A 8 -22.16 -14.74 3.59
CA ASP A 8 -23.26 -14.28 4.45
C ASP A 8 -23.94 -13.01 3.90
N ALA A 9 -23.20 -12.19 3.16
CA ALA A 9 -23.72 -11.02 2.45
C ALA A 9 -24.37 -11.37 1.10
N GLY A 10 -24.39 -12.65 0.71
CA GLY A 10 -25.04 -13.15 -0.50
C GLY A 10 -24.16 -13.19 -1.74
N PHE A 11 -22.84 -13.05 -1.60
CA PHE A 11 -21.91 -13.22 -2.72
C PHE A 11 -21.53 -14.69 -2.90
N GLU A 12 -21.48 -15.17 -4.14
CA GLU A 12 -20.94 -16.49 -4.46
C GLU A 12 -19.42 -16.41 -4.63
N ILE A 13 -18.65 -16.98 -3.70
CA ILE A 13 -17.20 -16.85 -3.68
C ILE A 13 -16.47 -18.16 -4.01
N SER A 14 -15.73 -18.15 -5.11
CA SER A 14 -14.71 -19.17 -5.45
C SER A 14 -13.32 -18.67 -5.05
N MET A 15 -12.69 -19.33 -4.07
CA MET A 15 -11.34 -18.96 -3.64
C MET A 15 -10.27 -19.73 -4.40
N ARG A 16 -9.22 -19.02 -4.81
CA ARG A 16 -8.00 -19.60 -5.37
C ARG A 16 -6.80 -19.26 -4.49
N SER A 17 -6.23 -20.26 -3.83
CA SER A 17 -4.98 -20.11 -3.08
C SER A 17 -3.79 -20.42 -3.98
N VAL A 18 -2.82 -19.51 -4.04
CA VAL A 18 -1.58 -19.65 -4.81
C VAL A 18 -0.39 -19.11 -4.00
N ASP A 19 0.84 -19.43 -4.41
CA ASP A 19 2.03 -18.82 -3.84
C ASP A 19 2.14 -17.32 -4.21
N SER A 20 2.95 -16.56 -3.47
CA SER A 20 3.05 -15.10 -3.61
C SER A 20 3.45 -14.64 -5.01
N LYS A 21 4.36 -15.35 -5.70
CA LYS A 21 4.79 -14.92 -7.06
C LYS A 21 3.69 -15.15 -8.08
N THR A 22 2.96 -16.26 -7.95
CA THR A 22 1.79 -16.51 -8.79
C THR A 22 0.69 -15.49 -8.52
N LEU A 23 0.46 -15.11 -7.26
CA LEU A 23 -0.48 -14.04 -6.91
C LEU A 23 -0.09 -12.71 -7.57
N ASP A 24 1.17 -12.27 -7.41
CA ASP A 24 1.67 -11.02 -7.98
C ASP A 24 1.51 -11.00 -9.51
N ASN A 25 1.75 -12.12 -10.19
CA ASN A 25 1.55 -12.24 -11.64
C ASN A 25 0.07 -12.15 -12.02
N LEU A 26 -0.83 -12.85 -11.31
CA LEU A 26 -2.27 -12.78 -11.60
C LEU A 26 -2.83 -11.38 -11.38
N VAL A 27 -2.40 -10.70 -10.31
CA VAL A 27 -2.80 -9.30 -10.05
C VAL A 27 -2.19 -8.36 -11.09
N GLY A 28 -0.90 -8.53 -11.44
CA GLY A 28 -0.24 -7.77 -12.47
C GLY A 28 -0.87 -7.94 -13.87
N GLU A 29 -1.37 -9.12 -14.19
CA GLU A 29 -2.10 -9.42 -15.43
C GLU A 29 -3.60 -9.10 -15.35
N TRP A 30 -4.08 -8.57 -14.22
CA TRP A 30 -5.49 -8.22 -13.97
C TRP A 30 -6.47 -9.41 -14.10
N LYS A 31 -6.05 -10.59 -13.64
CA LYS A 31 -6.80 -11.85 -13.70
C LYS A 31 -7.46 -12.20 -12.37
N PHE A 32 -8.33 -11.32 -11.88
CA PHE A 32 -9.07 -11.49 -10.63
C PHE A 32 -10.32 -10.60 -10.61
N ASP A 33 -11.32 -10.98 -9.82
CA ASP A 33 -12.44 -10.09 -9.44
C ASP A 33 -12.16 -9.38 -8.10
N LEU A 34 -11.59 -10.13 -7.14
CA LEU A 34 -11.11 -9.62 -5.86
C LEU A 34 -9.77 -10.28 -5.51
N ALA A 35 -8.78 -9.47 -5.12
CA ALA A 35 -7.48 -9.95 -4.69
C ALA A 35 -7.20 -9.53 -3.24
N LEU A 36 -6.66 -10.46 -2.45
CA LEU A 36 -6.07 -10.15 -1.15
C LEU A 36 -4.56 -10.08 -1.32
N SER A 37 -4.01 -8.87 -1.31
CA SER A 37 -2.58 -8.62 -1.45
C SER A 37 -2.04 -7.75 -0.32
N GLY A 38 -0.78 -8.00 0.05
CA GLY A 38 -0.06 -7.25 1.09
C GLY A 38 0.88 -6.23 0.46
N HIS A 39 0.89 -5.01 1.00
CA HIS A 39 1.62 -3.88 0.44
C HIS A 39 2.40 -3.17 1.54
N GLY A 40 3.59 -2.67 1.19
CA GLY A 40 4.38 -1.81 2.07
C GLY A 40 4.36 -0.35 1.63
N GLY A 41 5.09 0.48 2.37
CA GLY A 41 5.48 1.82 1.94
C GLY A 41 4.62 2.97 2.44
N LEU A 42 3.54 2.68 3.17
CA LEU A 42 2.66 3.69 3.77
C LEU A 42 3.32 4.53 4.89
N GLY A 43 4.49 4.11 5.39
CA GLY A 43 5.25 4.86 6.40
C GLY A 43 6.31 5.81 5.83
N GLY A 44 6.41 5.91 4.50
CA GLY A 44 7.37 6.76 3.79
C GLY A 44 6.76 8.08 3.31
N ASP A 45 7.29 8.58 2.20
CA ASP A 45 6.77 9.77 1.54
C ASP A 45 5.40 9.48 0.86
N PRO A 46 4.41 10.39 0.96
CA PRO A 46 3.06 10.16 0.44
C PRO A 46 2.97 10.06 -1.09
N ASN A 47 4.03 10.37 -1.84
CA ASN A 47 4.14 10.05 -3.28
C ASN A 47 3.93 8.55 -3.58
N ILE A 48 4.10 7.68 -2.58
CA ILE A 48 3.71 6.27 -2.74
C ILE A 48 2.25 6.10 -3.19
N LEU A 49 1.36 7.01 -2.81
CA LEU A 49 -0.05 7.00 -3.20
C LEU A 49 -0.22 7.02 -4.72
N ASN A 50 0.55 7.84 -5.45
CA ASN A 50 0.50 7.85 -6.92
C ASN A 50 0.82 6.47 -7.50
N LYS A 51 1.78 5.76 -6.92
CA LYS A 51 2.18 4.43 -7.38
C LYS A 51 1.12 3.36 -7.09
N VAL A 52 0.50 3.38 -5.90
CA VAL A 52 -0.45 2.34 -5.47
C VAL A 52 -1.91 2.65 -5.86
N ILE A 53 -2.20 3.89 -6.27
CA ILE A 53 -3.53 4.28 -6.75
C ILE A 53 -3.55 4.30 -8.28
N LEU A 54 -2.64 5.05 -8.92
CA LEU A 54 -2.66 5.31 -10.37
C LEU A 54 -1.71 4.41 -11.17
N GLY A 55 -0.70 3.83 -10.52
CA GLY A 55 0.33 3.03 -11.19
C GLY A 55 -0.23 1.76 -11.84
N GLN A 56 0.60 1.08 -12.63
CA GLN A 56 0.20 -0.16 -13.34
C GLN A 56 0.80 -1.44 -12.75
N GLY A 57 1.59 -1.31 -11.66
CA GLY A 57 2.19 -2.45 -10.98
C GLY A 57 1.16 -3.30 -10.22
N PHE A 58 1.58 -4.50 -9.80
CA PHE A 58 0.74 -5.44 -9.04
C PHE A 58 0.24 -4.91 -7.69
N ASN A 59 0.89 -3.88 -7.15
CA ASN A 59 0.51 -3.20 -5.90
C ASN A 59 -0.42 -2.01 -6.12
N SER A 60 -0.98 -1.84 -7.32
CA SER A 60 -1.81 -0.70 -7.66
C SER A 60 -3.28 -1.08 -7.84
N ALA A 61 -4.16 -0.23 -7.34
CA ALA A 61 -5.59 -0.30 -7.65
C ALA A 61 -5.92 0.09 -9.10
N ARG A 62 -4.96 0.69 -9.84
CA ARG A 62 -5.15 1.20 -11.21
C ARG A 62 -6.39 2.09 -11.34
N TYR A 63 -6.67 2.87 -10.29
CA TYR A 63 -7.86 3.68 -10.19
C TYR A 63 -7.57 5.09 -10.71
N ASP A 64 -7.67 5.26 -12.02
CA ASP A 64 -7.49 6.53 -12.75
C ASP A 64 -8.81 7.09 -13.33
N ALA A 65 -9.94 6.44 -13.02
CA ALA A 65 -11.26 6.83 -13.49
C ALA A 65 -11.70 8.21 -12.97
N ASP A 66 -11.27 8.59 -11.76
CA ASP A 66 -11.50 9.93 -11.21
C ASP A 66 -10.31 10.85 -11.57
N THR A 67 -10.56 11.78 -12.50
CA THR A 67 -9.55 12.75 -12.95
C THR A 67 -9.17 13.74 -11.86
N ARG A 68 -10.10 14.12 -10.97
CA ARG A 68 -9.83 15.01 -9.84
C ARG A 68 -8.87 14.36 -8.86
N LEU A 69 -9.03 13.06 -8.59
CA LEU A 69 -8.07 12.32 -7.77
C LEU A 69 -6.67 12.36 -8.38
N SER A 70 -6.58 12.09 -9.69
CA SER A 70 -5.32 12.10 -10.42
C SER A 70 -4.62 13.47 -10.36
N GLU A 71 -5.38 14.56 -10.52
CA GLU A 71 -4.88 15.94 -10.39
C GLU A 71 -4.34 16.20 -8.98
N VAL A 72 -5.12 15.94 -7.93
CA VAL A 72 -4.69 16.18 -6.54
C VAL A 72 -3.45 15.37 -6.16
N LEU A 73 -3.34 14.13 -6.64
CA LEU A 73 -2.16 13.28 -6.44
C LEU A 73 -0.92 13.81 -7.17
N ASN A 74 -1.09 14.45 -8.34
CA ASN A 74 0.02 15.09 -9.04
C ASN A 74 0.43 16.41 -8.37
N ASP A 75 -0.53 17.20 -7.91
CA ASP A 75 -0.29 18.47 -7.24
C ASP A 75 0.46 18.28 -5.91
N GLN A 76 0.12 17.26 -5.10
CA GLN A 76 0.83 17.01 -3.85
C GLN A 76 2.33 16.67 -4.08
N ASN A 77 2.69 16.13 -5.24
CA ASN A 77 4.08 15.84 -5.58
C ASN A 77 4.89 17.08 -5.96
N ALA A 78 4.24 18.10 -6.49
CA ALA A 78 4.87 19.36 -6.87
C ALA A 78 4.87 20.40 -5.73
N GLU A 79 4.02 20.22 -4.72
CA GLU A 79 3.90 21.13 -3.57
C GLU A 79 5.09 20.98 -2.60
N MET A 80 5.71 22.12 -2.29
CA MET A 80 6.90 22.21 -1.44
C MET A 80 6.56 22.68 -0.01
N ASP A 81 5.39 23.30 0.18
CA ASP A 81 4.85 23.66 1.49
C ASP A 81 4.28 22.41 2.19
N PRO A 82 4.82 22.00 3.35
CA PRO A 82 4.41 20.76 3.99
C PRO A 82 2.94 20.74 4.46
N ASP A 83 2.39 21.88 4.88
CA ASP A 83 1.02 21.96 5.36
C ASP A 83 0.04 21.88 4.19
N LYS A 84 0.32 22.59 3.08
CA LYS A 84 -0.49 22.47 1.85
C LYS A 84 -0.40 21.07 1.25
N ARG A 85 0.79 20.48 1.23
CA ARG A 85 0.99 19.11 0.73
C ARG A 85 0.18 18.10 1.54
N ARG A 86 0.16 18.25 2.88
CA ARG A 86 -0.68 17.42 3.76
C ARG A 86 -2.16 17.55 3.39
N ASP A 87 -2.64 18.78 3.21
CA ASP A 87 -4.06 19.02 2.91
C ASP A 87 -4.47 18.40 1.55
N LEU A 88 -3.59 18.45 0.54
CA LEU A 88 -3.78 17.75 -0.73
C LEU A 88 -3.82 16.22 -0.56
N VAL A 89 -2.90 15.65 0.24
CA VAL A 89 -2.90 14.20 0.53
C VAL A 89 -4.19 13.78 1.21
N PHE A 90 -4.69 14.55 2.17
CA PHE A 90 -5.97 14.26 2.84
C PHE A 90 -7.16 14.36 1.88
N LEU A 91 -7.13 15.31 0.94
CA LEU A 91 -8.16 15.40 -0.09
C LEU A 91 -8.13 14.19 -1.02
N ALA A 92 -6.93 13.77 -1.48
CA ALA A 92 -6.78 12.58 -2.32
C ALA A 92 -7.31 11.32 -1.62
N GLN A 93 -6.99 11.14 -0.34
CA GLN A 93 -7.49 10.00 0.44
C GLN A 93 -9.01 10.03 0.62
N GLN A 94 -9.62 11.20 0.81
CA GLN A 94 -11.07 11.34 0.89
C GLN A 94 -11.77 10.97 -0.42
N ILE A 95 -11.25 11.43 -1.57
CA ILE A 95 -11.79 11.09 -2.89
C ILE A 95 -11.63 9.59 -3.13
N TYR A 96 -10.44 9.04 -2.91
CA TYR A 96 -10.19 7.61 -3.07
C TYR A 96 -11.10 6.74 -2.19
N ALA A 97 -11.41 7.19 -0.97
CA ALA A 97 -12.26 6.47 -0.04
C ALA A 97 -13.77 6.53 -0.37
N SER A 98 -14.24 7.42 -1.25
CA SER A 98 -15.66 7.43 -1.64
C SER A 98 -16.04 6.21 -2.47
N ASP A 99 -15.10 5.74 -3.28
CA ASP A 99 -15.32 4.66 -4.26
C ASP A 99 -14.74 3.33 -3.79
N VAL A 100 -13.88 3.36 -2.75
CA VAL A 100 -13.27 2.20 -2.10
C VAL A 100 -12.69 1.18 -3.10
N PRO A 101 -11.86 1.61 -4.08
CA PRO A 101 -11.30 0.68 -5.07
C PRO A 101 -10.29 -0.30 -4.46
N ALA A 102 -9.75 0.00 -3.27
CA ALA A 102 -9.07 -0.95 -2.41
C ALA A 102 -9.40 -0.69 -0.93
N LEU A 103 -9.53 -1.76 -0.14
CA LEU A 103 -9.86 -1.68 1.28
C LEU A 103 -8.71 -2.23 2.13
N SER A 104 -8.17 -1.38 3.02
CA SER A 104 -7.17 -1.80 4.00
C SER A 104 -7.84 -2.62 5.11
N ILE A 105 -7.50 -3.92 5.19
CA ILE A 105 -8.11 -4.83 6.18
C ILE A 105 -7.35 -4.82 7.51
N TYR A 106 -6.01 -4.68 7.48
CA TYR A 106 -5.17 -4.60 8.67
C TYR A 106 -3.78 -4.03 8.34
N TYR A 107 -3.09 -3.55 9.38
CA TYR A 107 -1.67 -3.20 9.33
C TYR A 107 -0.84 -4.28 10.04
N THR A 108 0.28 -4.69 9.44
CA THR A 108 1.14 -5.73 10.00
C THR A 108 2.06 -5.18 11.08
N ASN A 109 2.20 -5.92 12.17
CA ASN A 109 3.32 -5.74 13.09
C ASN A 109 4.49 -6.59 12.63
N THR A 110 5.70 -6.01 12.65
CA THR A 110 6.94 -6.74 12.35
C THR A 110 7.77 -6.86 13.61
N TYR A 111 8.23 -8.07 13.92
CA TYR A 111 9.03 -8.38 15.10
C TYR A 111 10.45 -8.75 14.68
N TRP A 112 11.42 -8.30 15.48
CA TRP A 112 12.84 -8.56 15.27
C TRP A 112 13.45 -9.15 16.55
N ALA A 113 14.31 -10.15 16.39
CA ALA A 113 15.08 -10.74 17.48
C ALA A 113 16.57 -10.51 17.23
N SER A 114 17.29 -10.07 18.27
CA SER A 114 18.73 -9.80 18.22
C SER A 114 19.41 -10.40 19.43
N ASN A 115 20.66 -10.84 19.26
CA ASN A 115 21.56 -11.24 20.36
C ASN A 115 22.29 -10.04 21.00
N GLN A 116 21.87 -8.82 20.68
CA GLN A 116 22.40 -7.55 21.21
C GLN A 116 23.89 -7.30 20.91
N LYS A 117 24.47 -7.99 19.91
CA LYS A 117 25.82 -7.68 19.42
C LYS A 117 25.86 -6.45 18.51
N VAL A 118 24.69 -6.03 18.03
CA VAL A 118 24.50 -4.89 17.13
C VAL A 118 23.28 -4.10 17.61
N ASP A 119 23.45 -2.79 17.68
CA ASP A 119 22.37 -1.84 17.97
C ASP A 119 21.61 -1.51 16.68
N PHE A 120 20.61 -2.32 16.38
CA PHE A 120 19.72 -2.08 15.26
C PHE A 120 18.82 -0.87 15.51
N TYR A 121 18.61 -0.06 14.47
CA TYR A 121 17.75 1.12 14.52
C TYR A 121 16.91 1.24 13.25
N PHE A 122 15.76 1.93 13.37
CA PHE A 122 14.92 2.26 12.23
C PHE A 122 15.39 3.55 11.56
N THR A 123 15.43 3.53 10.23
CA THR A 123 15.71 4.73 9.43
C THR A 123 14.42 5.51 9.22
N HIS A 124 14.47 6.83 9.43
CA HIS A 124 13.38 7.73 9.04
C HIS A 124 13.02 7.52 7.56
N GLY A 125 11.73 7.43 7.25
CA GLY A 125 11.24 7.14 5.91
C GLY A 125 11.41 5.68 5.45
N GLY A 126 11.92 4.78 6.30
CA GLY A 126 11.91 3.32 6.10
C GLY A 126 12.75 2.78 4.91
N VAL A 127 13.71 1.89 5.20
CA VAL A 127 14.57 1.30 4.15
C VAL A 127 13.87 0.27 3.26
N GLY A 128 12.67 -0.19 3.64
CA GLY A 128 11.82 -1.08 2.84
C GLY A 128 10.82 -0.31 1.98
N SER A 129 11.28 0.65 1.19
CA SER A 129 10.41 1.54 0.38
C SER A 129 9.36 2.30 1.21
N GLY A 130 9.72 2.84 2.37
CA GLY A 130 8.76 3.45 3.31
C GLY A 130 8.44 2.58 4.51
N VAL A 131 8.75 1.28 4.48
CA VAL A 131 8.55 0.38 5.63
C VAL A 131 9.73 0.48 6.60
N PRO A 132 9.49 0.77 7.91
CA PRO A 132 10.53 0.70 8.92
C PRO A 132 10.89 -0.76 9.21
N ILE A 133 12.01 -1.21 8.62
CA ILE A 133 12.58 -2.53 8.89
C ILE A 133 13.94 -2.38 9.56
N ALA A 134 14.26 -3.27 10.51
CA ALA A 134 15.52 -3.24 11.24
C ALA A 134 16.70 -3.82 10.43
N LEU A 135 16.62 -3.81 9.09
CA LEU A 135 17.66 -4.29 8.17
C LEU A 135 18.54 -3.16 7.64
N ASN A 136 18.68 -2.07 8.40
CA ASN A 136 19.60 -1.03 8.00
C ASN A 136 21.04 -1.53 8.14
N LYS A 137 21.70 -1.78 7.00
CA LYS A 137 23.09 -2.26 6.95
C LYS A 137 24.08 -1.28 7.59
N MET A 138 23.71 0.00 7.73
CA MET A 138 24.51 0.97 8.47
C MET A 138 24.66 0.65 9.97
N ALA A 139 23.82 -0.25 10.52
CA ALA A 139 24.01 -0.77 11.87
C ALA A 139 25.18 -1.75 11.98
N LEU A 140 25.72 -2.25 10.87
CA LEU A 140 26.79 -3.26 10.83
C LEU A 140 28.18 -2.67 10.55
N VAL A 141 28.30 -1.36 10.38
CA VAL A 141 29.54 -0.65 10.03
C VAL A 141 30.03 0.26 11.14
#